data_AF-A0A5R8K907-F1
#
_entry.id   AF-A0A5R8K907-F1
#
_cell.length_a   1.000
_cell.length_b   1.000
_cell.length_c   1.000
_cell.angle_alpha   90.00
_cell.angle_beta   90.00
_cell.angle_gamma   90.00
#
_symmetry.space_group_name_H-M   'P 1'
#
loop_
_entity.id
_entity.type
_entity.pdbx_description
1 polymer ?
#
loop_
_entity_poly.entity_id
_entity_poly.type
_entity_poly.pdbx_seq_one_letter_code
_entity_poly.pdbx_strand_id
1 'polypeptide(L)'
;MKKQKKTSSRPCSVWMSIFITLIIGVFVLLGMHPLFEMVALAAPTKEVPVKLVDRDLVETWGASTRFYTSKQLSHRVTVEFEDGSTRQLACDKELFAAARGAGRNLAELKLKMSVFGDRPRALIMTTKSLVSVPMLGVEGKTKTTEYRLAWTNAALVIGLFFCWSIVGWFVWRLPCLEGFQWSVFVIGMAVIVVLSYRWWVGSV
;
A
#
# COMPACT_ATOMS: atom_id res chain seq x y z
N MET A 1 51.63 -18.94 32.96
CA MET A 1 50.27 -19.42 32.64
C MET A 1 49.24 -18.41 33.13
N LYS A 2 48.61 -17.63 32.24
CA LYS A 2 47.56 -16.66 32.60
C LYS A 2 46.22 -17.39 32.72
N LYS A 3 45.61 -17.38 33.91
CA LYS A 3 44.25 -17.90 34.13
C LYS A 3 43.26 -17.07 33.30
N GLN A 4 42.67 -17.68 32.27
CA GLN A 4 41.52 -17.09 31.59
C GLN A 4 40.34 -17.02 32.58
N LYS A 5 39.95 -15.79 32.89
CA LYS A 5 38.73 -15.48 33.64
C LYS A 5 37.57 -15.91 32.74
N LYS A 6 36.95 -17.07 33.02
CA LYS A 6 35.65 -17.44 32.44
C LYS A 6 34.66 -16.35 32.86
N THR A 7 34.42 -15.39 31.98
CA THR A 7 33.26 -14.50 32.09
C THR A 7 32.04 -15.38 31.93
N SER A 8 31.40 -15.70 33.06
CA SER A 8 30.07 -16.28 33.13
C SER A 8 29.11 -15.37 32.37
N SER A 9 28.90 -15.64 31.07
CA SER A 9 27.81 -15.07 30.30
C SER A 9 26.51 -15.56 30.95
N ARG A 10 25.81 -14.65 31.65
CA ARG A 10 24.49 -14.96 32.20
C ARG A 10 23.60 -15.33 31.00
N PRO A 11 22.86 -16.46 31.05
CA PRO A 11 21.94 -16.80 29.98
C PRO A 11 20.95 -15.65 29.78
N CYS A 12 20.74 -15.28 28.51
CA CYS A 12 19.79 -14.24 28.16
C CYS A 12 18.41 -14.64 28.70
N SER A 13 17.82 -13.82 29.58
CA SER A 13 16.51 -14.11 30.15
C SER A 13 15.44 -14.19 29.05
N VAL A 14 14.49 -15.11 29.17
CA VAL A 14 13.34 -15.25 28.26
C VAL A 14 12.66 -13.89 28.03
N TRP A 15 12.51 -13.10 29.10
CA TRP A 15 11.94 -11.76 29.06
C TRP A 15 12.70 -10.79 28.16
N MET A 16 14.03 -10.89 28.13
CA MET A 16 14.89 -10.06 27.27
C MET A 16 14.70 -10.45 25.79
N SER A 17 14.55 -11.74 25.51
CA SER A 17 14.26 -12.22 24.15
C SER A 17 12.88 -11.74 23.66
N ILE A 18 11.86 -11.79 24.52
CA ILE A 18 10.52 -11.27 24.22
C ILE A 18 10.56 -9.77 23.94
N PHE A 19 11.24 -8.99 24.80
CA PHE A 19 11.34 -7.53 24.65
C PHE A 19 12.02 -7.13 23.34
N ILE A 20 13.13 -7.79 22.99
CA ILE A 20 13.82 -7.56 21.71
C ILE A 20 12.93 -7.93 20.53
N THR A 21 12.21 -9.06 20.61
CA THR A 21 11.27 -9.50 19.57
C THR A 21 10.14 -8.49 19.37
N LEU A 22 9.62 -7.89 20.45
CA LEU A 22 8.60 -6.85 20.40
C LEU A 22 9.11 -5.58 19.69
N ILE A 23 10.29 -5.10 20.05
CA ILE A 23 10.88 -3.90 19.44
C ILE A 23 11.09 -4.11 17.95
N ILE A 24 11.78 -5.19 17.57
CA ILE A 24 12.01 -5.54 16.16
C ILE A 24 10.68 -5.74 15.45
N GLY A 25 9.72 -6.35 16.14
CA GLY A 25 8.35 -6.55 15.71
C GLY A 25 7.63 -5.28 15.28
N VAL A 26 7.71 -4.21 16.06
CA VAL A 26 7.11 -2.91 15.70
C VAL A 26 7.74 -2.36 14.41
N PHE A 27 9.06 -2.42 14.29
CA PHE A 27 9.76 -1.99 13.08
C PHE A 27 9.37 -2.81 11.86
N VAL A 28 9.29 -4.13 12.00
CA VAL A 28 8.83 -5.01 10.92
C VAL A 28 7.39 -4.71 10.56
N LEU A 29 6.50 -4.54 11.52
CA LEU A 29 5.10 -4.23 11.23
C LEU A 29 4.95 -2.93 10.43
N LEU A 30 5.68 -1.88 10.82
CA LEU A 30 5.69 -0.60 10.08
C LEU A 30 6.35 -0.72 8.70
N GLY A 31 7.42 -1.52 8.57
CA GLY A 31 8.15 -1.72 7.33
C GLY A 31 7.45 -2.68 6.34
N MET A 32 6.63 -3.61 6.82
CA MET A 32 5.94 -4.58 5.96
C MET A 32 4.83 -3.93 5.13
N HIS A 33 4.17 -2.89 5.65
CA HIS A 33 3.10 -2.20 4.90
C HIS A 33 3.58 -1.64 3.55
N PRO A 34 4.65 -0.82 3.47
CA PRO A 34 5.19 -0.38 2.18
C PRO A 34 5.75 -1.52 1.32
N LEU A 35 6.27 -2.60 1.91
CA LEU A 35 6.69 -3.77 1.12
C LEU A 35 5.51 -4.47 0.47
N PHE A 36 4.41 -4.69 1.18
CA PHE A 36 3.21 -5.29 0.60
C PHE A 36 2.61 -4.43 -0.50
N GLU A 37 2.64 -3.10 -0.35
CA GLU A 37 2.27 -2.16 -1.41
C GLU A 37 3.16 -2.31 -2.66
N MET A 38 4.47 -2.44 -2.47
CA MET A 38 5.42 -2.68 -3.59
C MET A 38 5.23 -4.06 -4.24
N VAL A 39 4.92 -5.09 -3.45
CA VAL A 39 4.59 -6.42 -3.99
C VAL A 39 3.28 -6.38 -4.75
N ALA A 40 2.26 -5.68 -4.24
CA ALA A 40 1.01 -5.45 -4.94
C ALA A 40 1.22 -4.68 -6.25
N LEU A 41 2.26 -3.85 -6.34
CA LEU A 41 2.70 -3.22 -7.59
C LEU A 41 3.37 -4.19 -8.57
N ALA A 42 4.19 -5.11 -8.08
CA ALA A 42 4.84 -6.08 -8.95
C ALA A 42 3.86 -7.19 -9.40
N ALA A 43 2.83 -7.44 -8.61
CA ALA A 43 1.88 -8.51 -8.84
C ALA A 43 1.03 -8.30 -10.11
N PRO A 44 0.60 -9.40 -10.74
CA PRO A 44 -0.32 -9.36 -11.87
C PRO A 44 -1.64 -8.68 -11.46
N THR A 45 -2.32 -8.12 -12.45
CA THR A 45 -3.55 -7.36 -12.26
C THR A 45 -4.72 -8.04 -12.93
N LYS A 46 -5.89 -7.98 -12.30
CA LYS A 46 -7.19 -8.38 -12.86
C LYS A 46 -8.04 -7.15 -13.12
N GLU A 47 -8.82 -7.18 -14.19
CA GLU A 47 -9.78 -6.12 -14.52
C GLU A 47 -11.16 -6.50 -13.99
N VAL A 48 -11.77 -5.60 -13.22
CA VAL A 48 -13.10 -5.79 -12.65
C VAL A 48 -14.03 -4.69 -13.16
N PRO A 49 -15.20 -5.00 -13.74
CA PRO A 49 -16.16 -3.99 -14.13
C PRO A 49 -16.70 -3.27 -12.90
N VAL A 50 -16.76 -1.93 -12.96
CA VAL A 50 -17.26 -1.10 -11.86
C VAL A 50 -18.12 0.04 -12.41
N LYS A 51 -18.99 0.60 -11.58
CA LYS A 51 -19.79 1.79 -11.90
C LYS A 51 -19.30 2.98 -11.09
N LEU A 52 -19.32 4.16 -11.69
CA LEU A 52 -19.03 5.41 -11.00
C LEU A 52 -20.29 5.87 -10.25
N VAL A 53 -20.24 5.94 -8.91
CA VAL A 53 -21.39 6.38 -8.09
C VAL A 53 -21.28 7.85 -7.76
N ASP A 54 -20.16 8.24 -7.17
CA ASP A 54 -20.00 9.58 -6.62
C ASP A 54 -18.55 10.09 -6.71
N ARG A 55 -18.37 11.38 -6.45
CA ARG A 55 -17.09 12.06 -6.47
C ARG A 55 -17.03 13.03 -5.30
N ASP A 56 -15.98 12.88 -4.49
CA ASP A 56 -15.77 13.71 -3.32
C ASP A 56 -14.44 14.47 -3.43
N LEU A 57 -14.49 15.75 -3.08
CA LEU A 57 -13.29 16.54 -2.79
C LEU A 57 -13.14 16.59 -1.28
N VAL A 58 -12.17 15.84 -0.76
CA VAL A 58 -11.90 15.81 0.68
C VAL A 58 -10.70 16.70 0.97
N GLU A 59 -10.93 17.75 1.75
CA GLU A 59 -9.85 18.54 2.35
C GLU A 59 -9.12 17.68 3.37
N THR A 60 -7.91 17.23 3.03
CA THR A 60 -7.03 16.54 3.97
C THR A 60 -6.00 17.50 4.54
N TRP A 61 -5.91 17.52 5.86
CA TRP A 61 -4.87 18.25 6.58
C TRP A 61 -3.60 17.38 6.58
N GLY A 62 -2.63 17.74 5.76
CA GLY A 62 -1.34 17.05 5.71
C GLY A 62 -0.44 17.47 6.87
N ALA A 63 0.14 16.50 7.58
CA ALA A 63 1.27 16.75 8.48
C ALA A 63 2.54 16.94 7.63
N SER A 64 2.75 18.15 7.12
CA SER A 64 4.01 18.51 6.47
C SER A 64 5.07 18.77 7.54
N THR A 65 6.27 18.20 7.38
CA THR A 65 7.43 18.36 8.28
C THR A 65 8.04 19.77 8.28
N ARG A 66 7.45 20.73 7.57
CA ARG A 66 7.90 22.13 7.52
C ARG A 66 6.75 23.06 7.87
N PHE A 67 6.50 23.31 9.16
CA PHE A 67 5.88 24.51 9.79
C PHE A 67 4.75 25.30 9.06
N TYR A 68 4.12 24.73 8.04
CA TYR A 68 3.03 25.28 7.25
C TYR A 68 2.06 24.13 7.00
N THR A 69 0.90 24.19 7.66
CA THR A 69 -0.26 23.36 7.36
C THR A 69 -0.80 23.80 6.00
N SER A 70 -0.30 23.21 4.91
CA SER A 70 -0.92 23.41 3.61
C SER A 70 -2.16 22.51 3.52
N LYS A 71 -3.30 23.10 3.19
CA LYS A 71 -4.51 22.35 2.85
C LYS A 71 -4.21 21.54 1.59
N GLN A 72 -4.24 20.21 1.68
CA GLN A 72 -4.06 19.35 0.53
C GLN A 72 -5.44 18.81 0.14
N LEU A 73 -5.95 19.27 -1.01
CA LEU A 73 -7.19 18.78 -1.59
C LEU A 73 -6.93 17.38 -2.15
N SER A 74 -7.49 16.36 -1.51
CA SER A 74 -7.46 14.99 -1.99
C SER A 74 -8.70 14.75 -2.86
N HIS A 75 -8.50 14.30 -4.09
CA HIS A 75 -9.60 13.97 -5.00
C HIS A 75 -9.97 12.51 -4.76
N ARG A 76 -11.24 12.24 -4.51
CA ARG A 76 -11.77 10.89 -4.30
C ARG A 76 -12.88 10.58 -5.26
N VAL A 77 -12.95 9.32 -5.66
CA VAL A 77 -13.98 8.78 -6.54
C VAL A 77 -14.56 7.54 -5.89
N THR A 78 -15.88 7.47 -5.78
CA THR A 78 -16.61 6.33 -5.25
C THR A 78 -17.05 5.44 -6.40
N VAL A 79 -16.60 4.19 -6.38
CA VAL A 79 -16.97 3.17 -7.36
C VAL A 79 -17.82 2.09 -6.70
N GLU A 80 -18.79 1.57 -7.44
CA GLU A 80 -19.64 0.45 -7.06
C GLU A 80 -19.29 -0.78 -7.90
N PHE A 81 -19.14 -1.91 -7.23
CA PHE A 81 -18.90 -3.20 -7.84
C PHE A 81 -20.22 -3.90 -8.19
N GLU A 82 -20.17 -4.95 -9.00
CA GLU A 82 -21.37 -5.70 -9.38
C GLU A 82 -22.10 -6.37 -8.20
N ASP A 83 -21.39 -6.61 -7.10
CA ASP A 83 -21.94 -7.14 -5.85
C ASP A 83 -22.69 -6.07 -5.01
N GLY A 84 -22.75 -4.82 -5.49
CA GLY A 84 -23.35 -3.68 -4.80
C GLY A 84 -22.45 -3.07 -3.71
N SER A 85 -21.23 -3.56 -3.54
CA SER A 85 -20.27 -2.95 -2.62
C SER A 85 -19.71 -1.65 -3.21
N THR A 86 -19.52 -0.63 -2.38
CA THR A 86 -18.93 0.65 -2.80
C THR A 86 -17.56 0.84 -2.17
N ARG A 87 -16.59 1.33 -2.94
CA ARG A 87 -15.26 1.73 -2.44
C ARG A 87 -14.90 3.15 -2.84
N GLN A 88 -14.32 3.88 -1.90
CA GLN A 88 -13.75 5.20 -2.16
C GLN A 88 -12.28 5.07 -2.56
N LEU A 89 -11.92 5.63 -3.70
CA LEU A 89 -10.59 5.57 -4.27
C LEU A 89 -9.98 6.97 -4.34
N ALA A 90 -8.78 7.14 -3.77
CA ALA A 90 -8.00 8.36 -3.94
C ALA A 90 -7.44 8.42 -5.37
N CYS A 91 -7.63 9.54 -6.05
CA CYS A 91 -7.29 9.70 -7.46
C CYS A 91 -6.52 11.00 -7.72
N ASP A 92 -5.84 11.02 -8.86
CA ASP A 92 -5.23 12.25 -9.36
C ASP A 92 -6.29 13.21 -9.92
N LYS A 93 -5.94 14.49 -9.94
CA LYS A 93 -6.80 15.57 -10.45
C LYS A 93 -7.29 15.31 -11.88
N GLU A 94 -6.46 14.69 -12.72
CA GLU A 94 -6.79 14.34 -14.10
C GLU A 94 -7.90 13.29 -14.18
N LEU A 95 -7.81 12.24 -13.35
CA LEU A 95 -8.85 11.21 -13.27
C LEU A 95 -10.16 11.81 -12.73
N PHE A 96 -10.07 12.68 -11.72
CA PHE A 96 -11.24 13.37 -11.19
C PHE A 96 -11.93 14.26 -12.24
N ALA A 97 -11.14 15.00 -13.04
CA ALA A 97 -11.66 15.82 -14.13
C ALA A 97 -12.26 14.95 -15.27
N ALA A 98 -11.62 13.84 -15.61
CA ALA A 98 -12.12 12.89 -16.60
C ALA A 98 -13.43 12.24 -16.16
N ALA A 99 -13.53 11.80 -14.90
CA ALA A 99 -14.76 11.30 -14.30
C ALA A 99 -15.90 12.33 -14.39
N ARG A 100 -15.59 13.62 -14.22
CA ARG A 100 -16.56 14.71 -14.36
C ARG A 100 -17.03 14.91 -15.80
N GLY A 101 -16.13 14.80 -16.78
CA GLY A 101 -16.46 14.96 -18.20
C GLY A 101 -17.12 13.73 -18.83
N ALA A 102 -16.92 12.55 -18.26
CA ALA A 102 -17.39 11.29 -18.85
C ALA A 102 -18.90 11.05 -18.73
N GLY A 103 -19.64 11.80 -17.91
CA GLY A 103 -21.04 11.50 -17.49
C GLY A 103 -21.97 10.85 -18.53
N ARG A 104 -22.12 11.43 -19.74
CA ARG A 104 -22.98 10.85 -20.81
C ARG A 104 -22.23 10.01 -21.85
N ASN A 105 -20.90 10.05 -21.84
CA ASN A 105 -20.03 9.44 -22.85
C ASN A 105 -19.26 8.23 -22.32
N LEU A 106 -19.43 7.89 -21.05
CA LEU A 106 -18.81 6.74 -20.42
C LEU A 106 -19.47 5.47 -20.97
N ALA A 107 -18.70 4.70 -21.72
CA ALA A 107 -19.17 3.44 -22.28
C ALA A 107 -18.92 2.29 -21.31
N GLU A 108 -17.75 2.29 -20.68
CA GLU A 108 -17.33 1.23 -19.76
C GLU A 108 -16.31 1.78 -18.77
N LEU A 109 -16.38 1.28 -17.54
CA LEU A 109 -15.42 1.59 -16.49
C LEU A 109 -14.92 0.29 -15.87
N LYS A 110 -13.60 0.10 -15.88
CA LYS A 110 -12.95 -1.07 -15.27
C LYS A 110 -11.95 -0.62 -14.23
N LEU A 111 -11.90 -1.32 -13.12
CA LEU A 111 -10.87 -1.15 -12.10
C LEU A 111 -9.81 -2.24 -12.28
N LYS A 112 -8.56 -1.83 -12.49
CA LYS A 112 -7.41 -2.74 -12.40
C LYS A 112 -7.08 -2.93 -10.93
N MET A 113 -7.27 -4.15 -10.46
CA MET A 113 -6.95 -4.56 -9.09
C MET A 113 -5.72 -5.47 -9.11
N SER A 114 -4.85 -5.33 -8.13
CA SER A 114 -3.78 -6.31 -7.89
C SER A 114 -4.40 -7.64 -7.47
N VAL A 115 -3.94 -8.75 -8.05
CA VAL A 115 -4.31 -10.08 -7.56
C VAL A 115 -3.80 -10.29 -6.12
N PHE A 116 -2.75 -9.56 -5.72
CA PHE A 116 -2.23 -9.59 -4.37
C PHE A 116 -2.97 -8.57 -3.48
N GLY A 117 -3.86 -9.08 -2.61
CA GLY A 117 -4.59 -8.28 -1.63
C GLY A 117 -5.70 -7.38 -2.20
N ASP A 118 -6.13 -7.63 -3.45
CA ASP A 118 -7.24 -6.90 -4.10
C ASP A 118 -7.11 -5.37 -4.04
N ARG A 119 -5.86 -4.88 -4.13
CA ARG A 119 -5.55 -3.45 -4.06
C ARG A 119 -5.89 -2.74 -5.37
N PRO A 120 -6.62 -1.62 -5.35
CA PRO A 120 -6.93 -0.86 -6.55
C PRO A 120 -5.67 -0.15 -7.06
N ARG A 121 -5.34 -0.33 -8.35
CA ARG A 121 -4.09 0.20 -8.95
C ARG A 121 -4.34 1.28 -9.99
N ALA A 122 -5.31 1.05 -10.86
CA ALA A 122 -5.65 1.98 -11.92
C ALA A 122 -7.13 1.87 -12.27
N LEU A 123 -7.68 2.97 -12.74
CA LEU A 123 -9.02 3.02 -13.28
C LEU A 123 -8.92 3.18 -14.80
N ILE A 124 -9.52 2.25 -15.54
CA ILE A 124 -9.63 2.29 -16.98
C ILE A 124 -10.99 2.91 -17.32
N MET A 125 -10.97 4.06 -17.98
CA MET A 125 -12.16 4.72 -18.51
C MET A 125 -12.22 4.53 -20.01
N THR A 126 -13.29 3.91 -20.50
CA THR A 126 -13.59 3.83 -21.93
C THR A 126 -14.69 4.83 -22.25
N THR A 127 -14.36 5.83 -23.07
CA THR A 127 -15.30 6.88 -23.50
C THR A 127 -15.63 6.76 -24.98
N LYS A 128 -16.91 6.93 -25.33
CA LYS A 128 -17.39 7.04 -26.71
C LYS A 128 -17.24 8.48 -27.18
N SER A 129 -16.54 8.70 -28.28
CA SER A 129 -16.53 10.00 -28.94
C SER A 129 -17.89 10.22 -29.62
N LEU A 130 -18.62 11.27 -29.20
CA LEU A 130 -19.90 11.68 -29.81
C LEU A 130 -19.74 12.36 -31.18
N VAL A 131 -18.52 12.49 -31.72
CA VAL A 131 -18.32 13.06 -33.06
C VAL A 131 -18.63 12.00 -34.12
N SER A 132 -19.89 11.57 -34.19
CA SER A 132 -20.44 10.94 -35.38
C SER A 132 -20.99 12.05 -36.26
N VAL A 133 -20.23 12.50 -37.25
CA VAL A 133 -20.78 13.32 -38.34
C VAL A 133 -21.32 12.32 -39.37
N PRO A 134 -22.65 12.14 -39.49
CA PRO A 134 -23.23 11.10 -40.34
C PRO A 134 -22.91 11.27 -41.83
N MET A 135 -22.43 12.44 -42.27
CA MET A 135 -22.03 12.69 -43.65
C MET A 135 -20.69 12.05 -44.08
N LEU A 136 -19.88 11.52 -43.15
CA LEU A 136 -18.52 11.06 -43.47
C LEU A 136 -18.23 9.58 -43.16
N GLY A 137 -19.22 8.79 -42.73
CA GLY A 137 -19.04 7.35 -42.48
C GLY A 137 -17.98 7.01 -41.42
N VAL A 138 -17.64 7.95 -40.54
CA VAL A 138 -16.62 7.74 -39.49
C VAL A 138 -17.28 7.03 -38.31
N GLU A 139 -17.00 5.73 -38.17
CA GLU A 139 -17.35 4.94 -36.99
C GLU A 139 -16.80 5.62 -35.72
N GLY A 140 -17.65 5.76 -34.70
CA GLY A 140 -17.31 6.44 -33.45
C GLY A 140 -16.09 5.80 -32.78
N LYS A 141 -14.97 6.52 -32.73
CA LYS A 141 -13.76 6.04 -32.06
C LYS A 141 -13.98 6.00 -30.54
N THR A 142 -13.80 4.82 -29.95
CA THR A 142 -13.72 4.62 -28.50
C THR A 142 -12.32 4.94 -28.02
N LYS A 143 -12.18 5.83 -27.03
CA LYS A 143 -10.90 6.14 -26.40
C LYS A 143 -10.85 5.49 -25.01
N THR A 144 -9.86 4.62 -24.82
CA THR A 144 -9.57 3.98 -23.53
C THR A 144 -8.39 4.70 -22.89
N THR A 145 -8.59 5.27 -21.70
CA THR A 145 -7.53 5.92 -20.92
C THR A 145 -7.36 5.20 -19.60
N GLU A 146 -6.10 4.87 -19.29
CA GLU A 146 -5.73 4.29 -18.01
C GLU A 146 -5.21 5.39 -17.08
N TYR A 147 -5.89 5.59 -15.96
CA TYR A 147 -5.48 6.52 -14.94
C TYR A 147 -4.95 5.76 -13.74
N ARG A 148 -3.70 6.03 -13.37
CA ARG A 148 -3.11 5.47 -12.15
C ARG A 148 -3.73 6.14 -10.93
N LEU A 149 -4.02 5.36 -9.90
CA LEU A 149 -4.49 5.91 -8.63
C LEU A 149 -3.31 6.53 -7.88
N ALA A 150 -3.57 7.58 -7.11
CA ALA A 150 -2.51 8.33 -6.43
C ALA A 150 -1.81 7.45 -5.39
N TRP A 151 -0.50 7.25 -5.56
CA TRP A 151 0.32 6.50 -4.62
C TRP A 151 0.77 7.41 -3.48
N THR A 152 0.18 7.25 -2.30
CA THR A 152 0.45 8.08 -1.12
C THR A 152 1.82 7.87 -0.47
N ASN A 153 2.65 6.94 -0.98
CA ASN A 153 3.66 6.29 -0.14
C ASN A 153 5.13 6.46 -0.59
N ALA A 154 5.46 7.33 -1.54
CA ALA A 154 6.87 7.52 -1.98
C ALA A 154 7.81 7.91 -0.81
N ALA A 155 7.33 8.73 0.14
CA ALA A 155 8.09 9.08 1.34
C ALA A 155 8.29 7.89 2.32
N LEU A 156 7.39 6.91 2.32
CA LEU A 156 7.52 5.71 3.15
C LEU A 156 8.59 4.74 2.64
N VAL A 157 8.96 4.82 1.35
CA VAL A 157 10.02 3.98 0.77
C VAL A 157 11.39 4.34 1.34
N ILE A 158 11.66 5.61 1.66
CA ILE A 158 12.93 6.02 2.30
C ILE A 158 12.95 5.56 3.76
N GLY A 159 11.85 5.73 4.49
CA GLY A 159 11.69 5.22 5.86
C GLY A 159 11.82 3.70 5.95
N LEU A 160 11.35 2.98 4.92
CA LEU A 160 11.50 1.54 4.77
C LEU A 160 12.97 1.12 4.80
N PHE A 161 13.83 1.74 3.99
CA PHE A 161 15.27 1.38 3.95
C PHE A 161 15.94 1.55 5.31
N PHE A 162 15.62 2.62 6.04
CA PHE A 162 16.16 2.85 7.37
C PHE A 162 15.66 1.80 8.38
N CYS A 163 14.36 1.50 8.34
CA CYS A 163 13.73 0.50 9.19
C CYS A 163 14.32 -0.91 8.99
N TRP A 164 14.48 -1.34 7.73
CA TRP A 164 15.04 -2.64 7.40
C TRP A 164 16.55 -2.72 7.65
N SER A 165 17.27 -1.60 7.55
CA SER A 165 18.69 -1.55 7.94
C SER A 165 18.87 -1.79 9.45
N ILE A 166 17.98 -1.23 10.28
CA ILE A 166 17.96 -1.47 11.73
C ILE A 166 17.66 -2.96 12.02
N VAL A 167 16.61 -3.52 11.39
CA VAL A 167 16.26 -4.94 11.56
C VAL A 167 17.42 -5.85 11.13
N GLY A 168 18.02 -5.58 9.97
CA GLY A 168 19.17 -6.34 9.47
C GLY A 168 20.38 -6.25 10.39
N TRP A 169 20.65 -5.07 10.96
CA TRP A 169 21.71 -4.89 11.95
C TRP A 169 21.45 -5.71 13.22
N PHE A 170 20.22 -5.71 13.73
CA PHE A 170 19.85 -6.53 14.89
C PHE A 170 20.01 -8.02 14.59
N VAL A 171 19.48 -8.50 13.46
CA VAL A 171 19.59 -9.91 13.04
C VAL A 171 21.04 -10.34 12.87
N TRP A 172 21.93 -9.47 12.38
CA TRP A 172 23.36 -9.73 12.30
C TRP A 172 24.05 -9.82 13.67
N ARG A 173 23.63 -9.00 14.64
CA ARG A 173 24.23 -8.95 15.98
C ARG A 173 23.70 -10.03 16.94
N LEU A 174 22.46 -10.45 16.77
CA LEU A 174 21.78 -11.46 17.61
C LEU A 174 22.49 -12.84 17.69
N PRO A 175 23.05 -13.42 16.61
CA PRO A 175 23.73 -14.72 16.69
C PRO A 175 25.04 -14.70 17.49
N CYS A 176 25.57 -13.53 17.83
CA CYS A 176 26.72 -13.41 18.71
C CYS A 176 26.35 -13.43 20.21
N LEU A 177 25.05 -13.47 20.55
CA LEU A 177 24.57 -13.55 21.93
C LEU A 177 24.36 -15.01 22.33
N GLU A 178 25.34 -15.60 23.02
CA GLU A 178 25.21 -16.91 23.65
C GLU A 178 23.97 -16.92 24.58
N GLY A 179 23.02 -17.82 24.32
CA GLY A 179 21.81 -17.97 25.12
C GLY A 179 20.57 -17.20 24.63
N PHE A 180 20.60 -16.59 23.45
CA PHE A 180 19.38 -16.03 22.84
C PHE A 180 18.38 -17.13 22.44
N GLN A 181 17.11 -16.97 22.82
CA GLN A 181 16.06 -17.94 22.52
C GLN A 181 15.49 -17.73 21.11
N TRP A 182 16.18 -18.29 20.12
CA TRP A 182 15.78 -18.22 18.71
C TRP A 182 14.38 -18.74 18.41
N SER A 183 13.92 -19.76 19.14
CA SER A 183 12.56 -20.31 18.98
C SER A 183 11.48 -19.26 19.29
N VAL A 184 11.61 -18.53 20.39
CA VAL A 184 10.68 -17.46 20.78
C VAL A 184 10.70 -16.32 19.77
N PHE A 185 11.90 -15.94 19.31
CA PHE A 185 12.07 -14.91 18.31
C PHE A 185 11.40 -15.27 16.98
N VAL A 186 11.68 -16.45 16.43
CA VAL A 186 11.13 -16.89 15.13
C VAL A 186 9.60 -17.01 15.18
N ILE A 187 9.05 -17.58 16.26
CA ILE A 187 7.60 -17.70 16.42
C ILE A 187 6.96 -16.31 16.55
N GLY A 188 7.53 -15.43 17.37
CA GLY A 188 7.03 -14.06 17.53
C GLY A 188 7.05 -13.28 16.22
N MET A 189 8.14 -13.36 15.45
CA MET A 189 8.24 -12.70 14.15
C MET A 189 7.24 -13.25 13.14
N ALA A 190 7.00 -14.57 13.11
CA ALA A 190 6.00 -15.17 12.22
C ALA A 190 4.59 -14.64 12.53
N VAL A 191 4.22 -14.57 13.81
CA VAL A 191 2.92 -13.99 14.23
C VAL A 191 2.80 -12.53 13.80
N ILE A 192 3.86 -11.74 13.98
CA ILE A 192 3.86 -10.32 13.60
C ILE A 192 3.71 -10.14 12.10
N VAL A 193 4.38 -10.96 11.28
CA VAL A 193 4.23 -10.91 9.81
C VAL A 193 2.80 -11.23 9.40
N VAL A 194 2.17 -12.26 10.00
CA VAL A 194 0.77 -12.63 9.72
C VAL A 194 -0.20 -11.52 10.13
N LEU A 195 -0.02 -10.94 11.31
CA LEU A 195 -0.83 -9.82 11.78
C LEU A 195 -0.65 -8.58 10.89
N SER A 196 0.58 -8.31 10.45
CA SER A 196 0.89 -7.20 9.54
C SER A 196 0.21 -7.39 8.19
N TYR A 197 0.24 -8.61 7.64
CA TYR A 197 -0.46 -8.92 6.39
C TYR A 197 -1.97 -8.77 6.55
N ARG A 198 -2.54 -9.32 7.62
CA ARG A 198 -3.98 -9.23 7.89
C ARG A 198 -4.43 -7.78 8.07
N TRP A 199 -3.67 -6.97 8.79
CA TRP A 199 -3.97 -5.55 8.94
C TRP A 199 -3.85 -4.81 7.60
N TRP A 200 -2.81 -5.12 6.81
CA TRP A 200 -2.65 -4.55 5.48
C TRP A 200 -3.80 -4.91 4.53
N VAL A 201 -4.28 -6.16 4.52
CA VAL A 201 -5.44 -6.53 3.69
C VAL A 201 -6.72 -5.83 4.18
N GLY A 202 -6.88 -5.67 5.50
CA GLY A 202 -8.04 -4.99 6.09
C GLY A 202 -8.04 -3.47 6.00
N SER A 203 -6.95 -2.84 5.54
CA SER A 203 -6.88 -1.38 5.34
C SER A 203 -7.26 -0.92 3.92
N VAL A 204 -7.85 -1.83 3.13
CA VAL A 204 -8.44 -1.57 1.80
C VAL A 204 -9.91 -1.22 1.95
#